data_AF-A0A0M4EJF5-F1
#
_entry.id   AF-A0A0M4EJF5-F1
#
_cell.length_a   1.000
_cell.length_b   1.000
_cell.length_c   1.000
_cell.angle_alpha   90.00
_cell.angle_beta   90.00
_cell.angle_gamma   90.00
#
_symmetry.space_group_name_H-M   'P 1'
#
loop_
_entity.id
_entity.type
_entity.pdbx_description
1 polymer ?
#
loop_
_entity_poly.entity_id
_entity_poly.type
_entity_poly.pdbx_seq_one_letter_code
_entity_poly.pdbx_strand_id
1 'polypeptide(L)'
;ICSVMLLIFCVFSAITMVGLFYFVTGFVTYQGACAPLRDRENNTLFRQLDASIDLNRYLINNDTSKKVEPLRMSNVLDACSADDSIFKILRDHKLYDLQDLLAISIMSTNDPGKPIPTIFDEDLTKIDVLKNTEVKKLEILRDSNLSDYRSKKFTEHLCTQLTPTELPTMANQLKELRASLWSQWGIYDWARTSLYNEAFNLQRFNDEFVEKIKSIIEKMTSKLQQVDELILYNNQAFGQSIATLLKASQRADVFIKTQGKEYINGLGENLTDFLANQIETYARRVVQEGNNHVGRCQPL
;
A
#
# COMPACT_ATOMS: atom_id res chain seq x y z
N ILE A 1 -1.63 52.60 -28.35
CA ILE A 1 -0.34 52.39 -29.06
C ILE A 1 0.85 52.81 -28.19
N CYS A 2 0.96 54.07 -27.72
CA CYS A 2 2.07 54.49 -26.84
C CYS A 2 2.23 53.68 -25.54
N SER A 3 1.12 53.30 -24.88
CA SER A 3 1.18 52.52 -23.63
C SER A 3 1.71 51.09 -23.83
N VAL A 4 1.47 50.48 -25.01
CA VAL A 4 1.96 49.15 -25.36
C VAL A 4 3.45 49.19 -25.70
N MET A 5 3.91 50.24 -26.38
CA MET A 5 5.34 50.43 -26.69
C MET A 5 6.19 50.64 -25.43
N LEU A 6 5.66 51.37 -24.43
CA LEU A 6 6.31 51.53 -23.13
C LEU A 6 6.43 50.21 -22.35
N LEU A 7 5.39 49.38 -22.38
CA LEU A 7 5.43 48.07 -21.71
C LEU A 7 6.43 47.12 -22.36
N ILE A 8 6.51 47.07 -23.69
CA ILE A 8 7.47 46.22 -24.40
C ILE A 8 8.91 46.64 -24.06
N PHE A 9 9.19 47.94 -24.02
CA PHE A 9 10.52 48.45 -23.68
C PHE A 9 10.91 48.12 -22.22
N CYS A 10 9.98 48.26 -21.27
CA CYS A 10 10.22 47.88 -19.87
C CYS A 10 10.53 46.38 -19.71
N VAL A 11 9.78 45.51 -20.38
CA VAL A 11 10.01 44.06 -20.31
C VAL A 11 11.35 43.68 -20.93
N PHE A 12 11.70 44.28 -22.08
CA PHE A 12 12.98 44.00 -22.74
C PHE A 12 14.18 44.44 -21.88
N SER A 13 14.08 45.61 -21.24
CA SER A 13 15.10 46.11 -20.30
C SER A 13 15.28 45.20 -19.08
N ALA A 14 14.19 44.67 -18.52
CA ALA A 14 14.26 43.74 -17.40
C ALA A 14 14.94 42.42 -17.79
N ILE A 15 14.62 41.87 -18.98
CA ILE A 15 15.22 40.63 -19.47
C ILE A 15 16.73 40.81 -19.73
N THR A 16 17.14 41.93 -20.33
CA THR A 16 18.57 42.19 -20.59
C THR A 16 19.35 42.40 -19.30
N MET A 17 18.76 43.05 -18.29
CA MET A 17 19.38 43.20 -16.97
C MET A 17 19.61 41.86 -16.28
N VAL A 18 18.62 40.96 -16.31
CA VAL A 18 18.76 39.60 -15.76
C VAL A 18 19.80 38.80 -16.55
N GLY A 19 19.81 38.91 -17.88
CA GLY A 19 20.81 38.26 -18.74
C GLY A 19 22.24 38.72 -18.45
N LEU A 20 22.45 40.02 -18.25
CA LEU A 20 23.74 40.59 -17.86
C LEU A 20 24.20 40.09 -16.49
N PHE A 21 23.28 40.00 -15.53
CA PHE A 21 23.61 39.46 -14.21
C PHE A 21 24.12 38.01 -14.33
N TYR A 22 23.40 37.14 -15.03
CA TYR A 22 23.85 35.77 -15.26
C TYR A 22 25.15 35.70 -16.05
N PHE A 23 25.36 36.59 -17.02
CA PHE A 23 26.62 36.65 -17.77
C PHE A 23 27.79 37.05 -16.87
N VAL A 24 27.62 38.06 -16.02
CA VAL A 24 28.66 38.50 -15.07
C VAL A 24 28.93 37.40 -14.04
N THR A 25 27.89 36.79 -13.46
CA THR A 25 28.08 35.67 -12.54
C THR A 25 28.78 34.51 -13.24
N GLY A 26 28.38 34.15 -14.47
CA GLY A 26 29.02 33.10 -15.25
C GLY A 26 30.50 33.42 -15.55
N PHE A 27 30.81 34.66 -15.92
CA PHE A 27 32.17 35.11 -16.19
C PHE A 27 33.04 35.12 -14.92
N VAL A 28 32.51 35.59 -13.79
CA VAL A 28 33.20 35.56 -12.49
C VAL A 28 33.43 34.13 -12.04
N THR A 29 32.45 33.24 -12.23
CA THR A 29 32.59 31.81 -11.89
C THR A 29 33.64 31.15 -12.78
N TYR A 30 33.63 31.46 -14.08
CA TYR A 30 34.62 30.94 -15.04
C TYR A 30 36.03 31.43 -14.72
N GLN A 31 36.23 32.72 -14.46
CA GLN A 31 37.53 33.29 -14.10
C GLN A 31 38.01 32.90 -12.69
N GLY A 32 37.08 32.71 -11.74
CA GLY A 32 37.39 32.43 -10.35
C GLY A 32 37.62 30.94 -10.05
N ALA A 33 36.89 30.04 -10.70
CA ALA A 33 36.96 28.61 -10.46
C ALA A 33 37.63 27.85 -11.61
N CYS A 34 37.21 28.06 -12.86
CA CYS A 34 37.65 27.23 -13.99
C CYS A 34 38.98 27.68 -14.61
N ALA A 35 39.22 28.98 -14.79
CA ALA A 35 40.45 29.50 -15.38
C ALA A 35 41.72 29.20 -14.55
N PRO A 36 41.70 29.27 -13.20
CA PRO A 36 42.85 28.91 -12.37
C PRO A 36 43.17 27.41 -12.43
N LEU A 37 42.15 26.57 -12.60
CA LEU A 37 42.29 25.12 -12.77
C LEU A 37 42.82 24.72 -14.15
N ARG A 38 42.51 25.50 -15.20
CA ARG A 38 42.93 25.22 -16.58
C ARG A 38 44.39 25.60 -16.87
N ASP A 39 44.86 26.72 -16.32
CA ASP A 39 46.27 27.17 -16.44
C ASP A 39 47.03 26.92 -15.14
N ARG A 40 47.29 25.65 -14.86
CA ARG A 40 47.78 25.14 -13.58
C ARG A 40 49.23 25.53 -13.25
N GLU A 41 50.07 25.70 -14.26
CA GLU A 41 51.52 25.98 -14.08
C GLU A 41 51.86 27.48 -13.94
N ASN A 42 51.01 28.40 -14.43
CA ASN A 42 51.33 29.83 -14.50
C ASN A 42 50.53 30.74 -13.54
N ASN A 43 49.59 30.19 -12.77
CA ASN A 43 48.72 30.98 -11.89
C ASN A 43 49.26 31.08 -10.46
N THR A 44 49.66 32.31 -10.07
CA THR A 44 50.21 32.65 -8.76
C THR A 44 49.25 32.39 -7.60
N LEU A 45 47.94 32.51 -7.83
CA LEU A 45 46.90 32.22 -6.84
C LEU A 45 46.87 30.75 -6.41
N PHE A 46 47.04 29.82 -7.36
CA PHE A 46 47.04 28.38 -7.04
C PHE A 46 48.25 28.00 -6.18
N ARG A 47 49.42 28.60 -6.47
CA ARG A 47 50.65 28.38 -5.71
C ARG A 47 50.55 28.87 -4.25
N GLN A 48 49.78 29.93 -4.01
CA GLN A 48 49.57 30.46 -2.67
C GLN A 48 48.52 29.67 -1.89
N LEU A 49 47.46 29.19 -2.56
CA LEU A 49 46.45 28.33 -1.96
C LEU A 49 47.03 26.96 -1.56
N ASP A 50 47.78 26.35 -2.48
CA ASP A 50 48.41 25.04 -2.29
C ASP A 50 49.41 24.99 -1.13
N ALA A 51 50.09 26.12 -0.85
CA ALA A 51 50.99 26.24 0.30
C ALA A 51 50.24 26.30 1.65
N SER A 52 48.93 26.56 1.65
CA SER A 52 48.11 26.78 2.85
C SER A 52 47.17 25.63 3.21
N ILE A 53 46.93 24.70 2.29
CA ILE A 53 46.02 23.57 2.47
C ILE A 53 46.85 22.29 2.64
N ASP A 54 46.95 21.83 3.87
CA ASP A 54 47.45 20.48 4.18
C ASP A 54 46.25 19.55 4.37
N LEU A 55 46.08 18.59 3.47
CA LEU A 55 44.96 17.64 3.53
C LEU A 55 45.03 16.76 4.79
N ASN A 56 46.23 16.51 5.33
CA ASN A 56 46.39 15.72 6.56
C ASN A 56 45.68 16.35 7.76
N ARG A 57 45.45 17.67 7.75
CA ARG A 57 44.77 18.38 8.84
C ARG A 57 43.26 18.16 8.88
N TYR A 58 42.66 17.78 7.76
CA TYR A 58 41.22 17.57 7.62
C TYR A 58 40.81 16.09 7.63
N LEU A 59 41.79 15.20 7.52
CA LEU A 59 41.58 13.76 7.63
C LEU A 59 41.63 13.34 9.10
N ILE A 60 40.51 12.79 9.59
CA ILE A 60 40.34 12.33 10.96
C ILE A 60 41.16 11.04 11.13
N ASN A 61 42.45 11.18 11.45
CA ASN A 61 43.28 10.05 11.89
C ASN A 61 43.31 10.02 13.42
N ASN A 62 42.73 8.96 13.99
CA ASN A 62 42.75 8.66 15.43
C ASN A 62 44.14 8.20 15.94
N ASP A 63 45.19 8.24 15.11
CA ASP A 63 46.53 7.76 15.46
C ASP A 63 47.55 8.91 15.41
N THR A 64 47.78 9.52 16.57
CA THR A 64 48.60 10.73 16.77
C THR A 64 50.11 10.50 16.77
N SER A 65 50.61 9.36 16.28
CA SER A 65 52.00 8.93 16.52
C SER A 65 52.91 8.76 15.30
N LYS A 66 52.44 9.01 14.07
CA LYS A 66 53.31 9.02 12.88
C LYS A 66 53.46 10.43 12.30
N LYS A 67 54.71 10.89 12.17
CA LYS A 67 55.07 12.06 11.36
C LYS A 67 54.75 11.74 9.90
N VAL A 68 53.55 12.09 9.45
CA VAL A 68 53.16 12.03 8.04
C VAL A 68 53.66 13.30 7.36
N GLU A 69 54.37 13.14 6.25
CA GLU A 69 54.84 14.25 5.41
C GLU A 69 53.63 15.06 4.89
N PRO A 70 53.68 16.41 4.87
CA PRO A 70 52.52 17.24 4.52
C PRO A 70 52.07 16.95 3.09
N LEU A 71 50.80 16.54 2.95
CA LEU A 71 50.23 16.20 1.65
C LEU A 71 49.67 17.47 1.01
N ARG A 72 50.49 18.13 0.20
CA ARG A 72 50.08 19.30 -0.59
C ARG A 72 49.09 18.88 -1.67
N MET A 73 48.09 19.72 -1.90
CA MET A 73 47.03 19.47 -2.86
C MET A 73 47.59 19.32 -4.29
N SER A 74 48.62 20.08 -4.65
CA SER A 74 49.36 19.97 -5.92
C SER A 74 49.93 18.58 -6.15
N ASN A 75 50.59 18.00 -5.16
CA ASN A 75 51.18 16.66 -5.25
C ASN A 75 50.10 15.58 -5.46
N VAL A 76 48.92 15.74 -4.86
CA VAL A 76 47.77 14.83 -5.04
C VAL A 76 47.20 14.95 -6.45
N LEU A 77 47.07 16.17 -6.96
CA LEU A 77 46.58 16.39 -8.31
C LEU A 77 47.64 16.09 -9.40
N ASP A 78 48.94 16.09 -9.08
CA ASP A 78 50.03 15.66 -9.98
C ASP A 78 50.18 14.15 -10.02
N ALA A 79 49.92 13.47 -8.89
CA ALA A 79 49.86 12.03 -8.79
C ALA A 79 48.58 11.44 -9.42
N CYS A 80 47.58 12.28 -9.72
CA CYS A 80 46.36 11.81 -10.35
C CYS A 80 46.49 11.68 -11.87
N SER A 81 46.57 10.44 -12.32
CA SER A 81 46.55 10.12 -13.75
C SER A 81 45.12 10.25 -14.31
N ALA A 82 45.01 10.43 -15.63
CA ALA A 82 43.76 10.71 -16.34
C ALA A 82 42.62 9.72 -16.05
N ASP A 83 42.95 8.45 -15.80
CA ASP A 83 42.00 7.36 -15.61
C ASP A 83 41.75 7.03 -14.13
N ASP A 84 42.40 7.74 -13.21
CA ASP A 84 42.31 7.48 -11.78
C ASP A 84 41.21 8.31 -11.09
N SER A 85 40.60 7.70 -10.07
CA SER A 85 39.70 8.36 -9.13
C SER A 85 40.47 8.88 -7.92
N ILE A 86 40.02 10.00 -7.36
CA ILE A 86 40.51 10.54 -6.08
C ILE A 86 40.55 9.50 -4.96
N PHE A 87 39.61 8.55 -4.95
CA PHE A 87 39.56 7.49 -3.94
C PHE A 87 40.70 6.48 -4.09
N LYS A 88 41.24 6.28 -5.30
CA LYS A 88 42.43 5.48 -5.53
C LYS A 88 43.66 6.12 -4.89
N ILE A 89 43.82 7.44 -5.05
CA ILE A 89 44.95 8.18 -4.45
C ILE A 89 44.86 8.18 -2.93
N LEU A 90 43.66 8.44 -2.39
CA LEU A 90 43.45 8.40 -0.94
C LEU A 90 43.79 7.03 -0.35
N ARG A 91 43.50 5.94 -1.07
CA ARG A 91 43.90 4.59 -0.69
C ARG A 91 45.41 4.37 -0.78
N ASP A 92 46.04 4.80 -1.86
CA ASP A 92 47.49 4.62 -2.08
C ASP A 92 48.32 5.38 -1.02
N HIS A 93 47.82 6.51 -0.54
CA HIS A 93 48.38 7.26 0.60
C HIS A 93 47.91 6.76 1.98
N LYS A 94 47.12 5.68 2.03
CA LYS A 94 46.59 5.07 3.27
C LYS A 94 45.75 6.02 4.13
N LEU A 95 45.02 6.92 3.48
CA LEU A 95 44.20 7.94 4.14
C LEU A 95 42.74 7.52 4.25
N TYR A 96 42.22 6.83 3.22
CA TYR A 96 40.85 6.32 3.21
C TYR A 96 40.73 5.19 2.18
N ASP A 97 40.15 4.06 2.57
CA ASP A 97 39.87 2.95 1.66
C ASP A 97 38.36 2.72 1.56
N LEU A 98 37.80 2.93 0.35
CA LEU A 98 36.41 2.60 0.07
C LEU A 98 36.11 1.10 0.26
N GLN A 99 37.12 0.24 0.16
CA GLN A 99 36.96 -1.21 0.38
C GLN A 99 36.57 -1.53 1.82
N ASP A 100 36.84 -0.63 2.78
CA ASP A 100 36.40 -0.79 4.16
C ASP A 100 34.87 -0.82 4.27
N LEU A 101 34.14 -0.21 3.32
CA LEU A 101 32.67 -0.29 3.23
C LEU A 101 32.17 -1.72 2.99
N LEU A 102 32.99 -2.58 2.37
CA LEU A 102 32.69 -4.00 2.17
C LEU A 102 33.03 -4.83 3.42
N ALA A 103 33.96 -4.35 4.24
CA ALA A 103 34.32 -4.99 5.51
C ALA A 103 33.33 -4.66 6.65
N ILE A 104 32.54 -3.59 6.51
CA ILE A 104 31.40 -3.29 7.38
C ILE A 104 30.27 -4.26 7.04
N SER A 105 30.42 -5.54 7.39
CA SER A 105 29.36 -6.54 7.28
C SER A 105 28.33 -6.28 8.38
N ILE A 106 27.39 -5.38 8.10
CA ILE A 106 26.25 -5.14 8.98
C ILE A 106 25.32 -6.35 8.78
N MET A 107 25.35 -7.30 9.72
CA MET A 107 24.43 -8.44 9.78
C MET A 107 24.69 -9.61 8.81
N SER A 108 25.95 -10.02 8.58
CA SER A 108 26.17 -11.37 8.03
C SER A 108 25.99 -12.41 9.15
N THR A 109 24.82 -13.04 9.17
CA THR A 109 24.48 -14.27 9.90
C THR A 109 25.35 -15.47 9.49
N ASN A 110 26.12 -15.33 8.40
CA ASN A 110 26.93 -16.38 7.78
C ASN A 110 28.36 -16.47 8.31
N ASP A 111 28.62 -16.14 9.58
CA ASP A 111 29.91 -16.45 10.22
C ASP A 111 29.96 -17.97 10.49
N PRO A 112 30.78 -18.76 9.77
CA PRO A 112 30.80 -20.22 9.88
C PRO A 112 31.35 -20.64 11.25
N GLY A 113 30.46 -20.68 12.25
CA GLY A 113 30.80 -21.01 13.63
C GLY A 113 30.00 -20.27 14.71
N LYS A 114 29.23 -19.22 14.35
CA LYS A 114 28.31 -18.58 15.31
C LYS A 114 26.89 -19.05 15.05
N PRO A 115 26.19 -19.59 16.07
CA PRO A 115 24.77 -19.87 15.93
C PRO A 115 24.04 -18.55 15.62
N ILE A 116 23.25 -18.56 14.55
CA ILE A 116 22.35 -17.45 14.22
C ILE A 116 21.53 -17.16 15.48
N PRO A 117 21.52 -15.92 15.99
CA PRO A 117 20.74 -15.60 17.17
C PRO A 117 19.28 -15.91 16.86
N THR A 118 18.70 -16.82 17.63
CA THR A 118 17.27 -17.14 17.54
C THR A 118 16.47 -15.86 17.76
N ILE A 119 15.80 -15.40 16.71
CA ILE A 119 15.01 -14.15 16.73
C ILE A 119 13.80 -14.33 17.65
N PHE A 120 13.27 -15.56 17.72
CA PHE A 120 12.12 -15.89 18.55
C PHE A 120 12.34 -17.22 19.28
N ASP A 121 12.28 -17.19 20.62
CA ASP A 121 12.54 -18.36 21.48
C ASP A 121 11.39 -18.68 22.46
N GLU A 122 10.22 -18.05 22.30
CA GLU A 122 9.11 -18.33 23.21
C GLU A 122 8.48 -19.72 22.97
N ASP A 123 7.92 -20.27 24.05
CA ASP A 123 7.21 -21.55 24.03
C ASP A 123 5.76 -21.36 23.56
N LEU A 124 5.52 -21.64 22.28
CA LEU A 124 4.19 -21.57 21.66
C LEU A 124 3.30 -22.78 22.00
N THR A 125 3.82 -23.82 22.66
CA THR A 125 3.05 -25.07 22.90
C THR A 125 1.85 -24.86 23.82
N LYS A 126 1.88 -23.80 24.62
CA LYS A 126 0.84 -23.44 25.60
C LYS A 126 -0.21 -22.47 25.07
N ILE A 127 -0.07 -21.99 23.84
CA ILE A 127 -1.03 -21.05 23.24
C ILE A 127 -2.23 -21.85 22.76
N ASP A 128 -3.42 -21.55 23.27
CA ASP A 128 -4.66 -22.11 22.75
C ASP A 128 -5.40 -21.05 21.93
N VAL A 129 -5.52 -21.27 20.62
CA VAL A 129 -6.31 -20.39 19.73
C VAL A 129 -7.80 -20.43 20.12
N LEU A 130 -8.29 -21.62 20.47
CA LEU A 130 -9.60 -21.83 21.06
C LEU A 130 -9.46 -22.77 22.26
N LYS A 131 -10.09 -22.41 23.38
CA LYS A 131 -10.13 -23.29 24.54
C LYS A 131 -10.95 -24.54 24.22
N ASN A 132 -10.60 -25.67 24.82
CA ASN A 132 -11.36 -26.92 24.68
C ASN A 132 -12.85 -26.77 25.04
N THR A 133 -13.19 -25.86 25.97
CA THR A 133 -14.57 -25.56 26.33
C THR A 133 -15.32 -24.81 25.22
N GLU A 134 -14.63 -23.97 24.45
CA GLU A 134 -15.18 -23.23 23.32
C GLU A 134 -15.38 -24.14 22.11
N VAL A 135 -14.40 -25.02 21.83
CA VAL A 135 -14.52 -26.07 20.81
C VAL A 135 -15.78 -26.91 21.03
N LYS A 136 -16.00 -27.40 22.25
CA LYS A 136 -17.20 -28.19 22.59
C LYS A 136 -18.49 -27.40 22.38
N LYS A 137 -18.53 -26.11 22.73
CA LYS A 137 -19.71 -25.26 22.49
C LYS A 137 -19.98 -25.11 21.00
N LEU A 138 -18.94 -24.92 20.18
CA LEU A 138 -19.06 -24.83 18.73
C LEU A 138 -19.50 -26.16 18.11
N GLU A 139 -19.03 -27.29 18.61
CA GLU A 139 -19.51 -28.62 18.19
C GLU A 139 -20.99 -28.84 18.52
N ILE A 140 -21.43 -28.43 19.72
CA ILE A 140 -22.85 -28.49 20.09
C ILE A 140 -23.69 -27.59 19.18
N LEU A 141 -23.22 -26.37 18.87
CA LEU A 141 -23.91 -25.46 17.94
C LEU A 141 -23.96 -26.03 16.52
N ARG A 142 -22.86 -26.64 16.06
CA ARG A 142 -22.76 -27.31 14.76
C ARG A 142 -23.81 -28.42 14.63
N ASP A 143 -23.99 -29.20 15.68
CA ASP A 143 -24.88 -30.37 15.71
C ASP A 143 -26.30 -30.04 16.19
N SER A 144 -26.60 -28.75 16.39
CA SER A 144 -27.91 -28.28 16.81
C SER A 144 -28.96 -28.41 15.69
N ASN A 145 -30.23 -28.17 16.03
CA ASN A 145 -31.33 -28.11 15.07
C ASN A 145 -31.18 -27.01 14.00
N LEU A 146 -30.21 -26.11 14.15
CA LEU A 146 -29.88 -25.08 13.15
C LEU A 146 -28.78 -25.54 12.18
N SER A 147 -28.24 -26.76 12.31
CA SER A 147 -27.13 -27.24 11.48
C SER A 147 -27.38 -27.10 9.98
N ASP A 148 -28.62 -27.37 9.56
CA ASP A 148 -29.03 -27.35 8.16
C ASP A 148 -29.65 -26.01 7.73
N TYR A 149 -29.61 -25.00 8.62
CA TYR A 149 -30.16 -23.66 8.38
C TYR A 149 -29.51 -22.99 7.18
N ARG A 150 -30.37 -22.44 6.32
CA ARG A 150 -30.10 -21.45 5.26
C ARG A 150 -31.38 -20.67 4.99
N SER A 151 -31.32 -19.36 4.79
CA SER A 151 -32.50 -18.54 4.50
C SER A 151 -33.35 -19.07 3.34
N LYS A 152 -32.68 -19.63 2.32
CA LYS A 152 -33.34 -20.19 1.13
C LYS A 152 -34.39 -21.26 1.44
N LYS A 153 -34.17 -22.09 2.46
CA LYS A 153 -35.14 -23.10 2.90
C LYS A 153 -36.42 -22.49 3.47
N PHE A 154 -36.33 -21.29 4.01
CA PHE A 154 -37.49 -20.56 4.49
C PHE A 154 -38.18 -19.83 3.34
N THR A 155 -37.40 -19.18 2.47
CA THR A 155 -37.95 -18.35 1.40
C THR A 155 -38.57 -19.16 0.26
N GLU A 156 -38.13 -20.40 0.03
CA GLU A 156 -38.75 -21.28 -0.98
C GLU A 156 -40.19 -21.69 -0.66
N HIS A 157 -40.59 -21.60 0.61
CA HIS A 157 -41.95 -21.91 1.06
C HIS A 157 -42.80 -20.66 1.30
N LEU A 158 -42.26 -19.45 1.10
CA LEU A 158 -43.01 -18.21 1.22
C LEU A 158 -43.87 -17.99 -0.04
N CYS A 159 -45.19 -17.90 0.16
CA CYS A 159 -46.12 -17.52 -0.91
C CYS A 159 -45.91 -16.05 -1.30
N THR A 160 -45.29 -15.82 -2.45
CA THR A 160 -45.17 -14.46 -3.03
C THR A 160 -46.43 -14.02 -3.75
N GLN A 161 -47.23 -14.97 -4.24
CA GLN A 161 -48.54 -14.73 -4.82
C GLN A 161 -49.64 -14.91 -3.77
N LEU A 162 -50.18 -13.80 -3.27
CA LEU A 162 -51.18 -13.80 -2.19
C LEU A 162 -52.61 -14.01 -2.70
N THR A 163 -52.88 -13.62 -3.94
CA THR A 163 -54.20 -13.76 -4.57
C THR A 163 -54.08 -14.40 -5.95
N PRO A 164 -55.06 -15.21 -6.40
CA PRO A 164 -55.02 -15.84 -7.72
C PRO A 164 -54.98 -14.83 -8.88
N THR A 165 -55.55 -13.65 -8.66
CA THR A 165 -55.54 -12.51 -9.59
C THR A 165 -55.27 -11.25 -8.79
N GLU A 166 -54.54 -10.31 -9.40
CA GLU A 166 -54.33 -8.99 -8.80
C GLU A 166 -55.70 -8.31 -8.56
N LEU A 167 -56.02 -8.06 -7.29
CA LEU A 167 -57.30 -7.49 -6.89
C LEU A 167 -57.61 -6.14 -7.58
N PRO A 168 -56.63 -5.25 -7.84
CA PRO A 168 -56.87 -4.02 -8.59
C PRO A 168 -57.38 -4.28 -10.01
N THR A 169 -56.88 -5.32 -10.68
CA THR A 169 -57.34 -5.71 -12.03
C THR A 169 -58.79 -6.17 -11.99
N MET A 170 -59.13 -7.04 -11.04
CA MET A 170 -60.51 -7.51 -10.87
C MET A 170 -61.45 -6.35 -10.50
N ALA A 171 -61.03 -5.43 -9.64
CA ALA A 171 -61.79 -4.24 -9.29
C ALA A 171 -62.09 -3.36 -10.51
N ASN A 172 -61.13 -3.18 -11.41
CA ASN A 172 -61.34 -2.42 -12.65
C ASN A 172 -62.33 -3.12 -13.59
N GLN A 173 -62.22 -4.44 -13.75
CA GLN A 173 -63.18 -5.23 -14.54
C GLN A 173 -64.61 -5.12 -14.00
N LEU A 174 -64.80 -5.12 -12.67
CA LEU A 174 -66.13 -4.90 -12.07
C LEU A 174 -66.66 -3.48 -12.33
N LYS A 175 -65.79 -2.46 -12.35
CA LYS A 175 -66.17 -1.08 -12.70
C LYS A 175 -66.56 -0.95 -14.17
N GLU A 176 -65.85 -1.61 -15.07
CA GLU A 176 -66.17 -1.67 -16.49
C GLU A 176 -67.51 -2.38 -16.74
N LEU A 177 -67.71 -3.54 -16.10
CA LEU A 177 -68.99 -4.26 -16.17
C LEU A 177 -70.14 -3.39 -15.65
N ARG A 178 -69.96 -2.72 -14.52
CA ARG A 178 -70.94 -1.75 -13.99
C ARG A 178 -71.29 -0.67 -15.01
N ALA A 179 -70.29 -0.11 -15.70
CA ALA A 179 -70.50 0.94 -16.68
C ALA A 179 -71.32 0.43 -17.88
N SER A 180 -71.07 -0.81 -18.32
CA SER A 180 -71.79 -1.45 -19.42
C SER A 180 -73.28 -1.72 -19.15
N LEU A 181 -73.65 -1.85 -17.87
CA LEU A 181 -75.03 -2.13 -17.44
C LEU A 181 -75.91 -0.88 -17.31
N TRP A 182 -75.44 0.29 -17.75
CA TRP A 182 -76.27 1.49 -17.72
C TRP A 182 -77.53 1.31 -18.58
N SER A 183 -78.68 1.67 -18.03
CA SER A 183 -79.96 1.67 -18.74
C SER A 183 -80.79 2.88 -18.33
N GLN A 184 -81.52 3.45 -19.28
CA GLN A 184 -82.35 4.65 -19.04
C GLN A 184 -83.42 4.45 -17.96
N TRP A 185 -83.91 3.21 -17.81
CA TRP A 185 -84.97 2.86 -16.86
C TRP A 185 -84.45 2.26 -15.55
N GLY A 186 -83.13 2.25 -15.33
CA GLY A 186 -82.53 1.78 -14.07
C GLY A 186 -82.70 0.29 -13.77
N ILE A 187 -83.00 -0.54 -14.77
CA ILE A 187 -83.34 -1.97 -14.60
C ILE A 187 -82.22 -2.74 -13.89
N TYR A 188 -80.97 -2.32 -14.07
CA TYR A 188 -79.78 -2.94 -13.50
C TYR A 188 -79.16 -2.18 -12.33
N ASP A 189 -79.83 -1.18 -11.74
CA ASP A 189 -79.19 -0.30 -10.76
C ASP A 189 -78.73 -1.03 -9.47
N TRP A 190 -79.43 -2.07 -9.03
CA TRP A 190 -78.97 -2.93 -7.94
C TRP A 190 -77.67 -3.66 -8.29
N ALA A 191 -77.60 -4.25 -9.49
CA ALA A 191 -76.40 -4.94 -9.97
C ALA A 191 -75.22 -3.95 -10.10
N ARG A 192 -75.47 -2.75 -10.65
CA ARG A 192 -74.46 -1.69 -10.76
C ARG A 192 -73.93 -1.23 -9.40
N THR A 193 -74.81 -1.14 -8.40
CA THR A 193 -74.44 -0.76 -7.03
C THR A 193 -73.61 -1.86 -6.36
N SER A 194 -74.04 -3.12 -6.49
CA SER A 194 -73.31 -4.28 -5.95
C SER A 194 -71.92 -4.40 -6.57
N LEU A 195 -71.80 -4.29 -7.90
CA LEU A 195 -70.52 -4.32 -8.61
C LEU A 195 -69.58 -3.19 -8.16
N TYR A 196 -70.12 -2.00 -7.90
CA TYR A 196 -69.32 -0.88 -7.40
C TYR A 196 -68.79 -1.14 -5.99
N ASN A 197 -69.66 -1.62 -5.10
CA ASN A 197 -69.30 -1.92 -3.73
C ASN A 197 -68.23 -3.02 -3.69
N GLU A 198 -68.36 -4.07 -4.51
CA GLU A 198 -67.33 -5.11 -4.56
C GLU A 198 -66.03 -4.64 -5.20
N ALA A 199 -66.08 -3.80 -6.24
CA ALA A 199 -64.87 -3.18 -6.74
C ALA A 199 -64.14 -2.37 -5.66
N PHE A 200 -64.89 -1.64 -4.83
CA PHE A 200 -64.32 -0.88 -3.71
C PHE A 200 -63.77 -1.79 -2.61
N ASN A 201 -64.47 -2.87 -2.25
CA ASN A 201 -64.00 -3.86 -1.30
C ASN A 201 -62.69 -4.52 -1.77
N LEU A 202 -62.59 -4.90 -3.04
CA LEU A 202 -61.37 -5.49 -3.60
C LEU A 202 -60.18 -4.53 -3.52
N GLN A 203 -60.39 -3.25 -3.82
CA GLN A 203 -59.35 -2.23 -3.64
C GLN A 203 -58.95 -2.09 -2.17
N ARG A 204 -59.93 -2.03 -1.26
CA ARG A 204 -59.68 -1.98 0.19
C ARG A 204 -58.88 -3.20 0.65
N PHE A 205 -59.21 -4.40 0.19
CA PHE A 205 -58.48 -5.62 0.54
C PHE A 205 -57.05 -5.61 0.01
N ASN A 206 -56.85 -5.09 -1.21
CA ASN A 206 -55.52 -4.92 -1.77
C ASN A 206 -54.65 -4.02 -0.89
N ASP A 207 -55.15 -2.83 -0.59
CA ASP A 207 -54.38 -1.78 0.08
C ASP A 207 -54.15 -2.11 1.56
N GLU A 208 -55.14 -2.70 2.22
CA GLU A 208 -55.07 -3.00 3.65
C GLU A 208 -54.35 -4.32 3.97
N PHE A 209 -54.38 -5.30 3.06
CA PHE A 209 -53.82 -6.63 3.31
C PHE A 209 -52.75 -7.02 2.30
N VAL A 210 -53.05 -7.07 1.01
CA VAL A 210 -52.11 -7.61 0.00
C VAL A 210 -50.79 -6.84 0.01
N GLU A 211 -50.84 -5.51 -0.11
CA GLU A 211 -49.64 -4.67 -0.13
C GLU A 211 -48.86 -4.72 1.20
N LYS A 212 -49.58 -4.75 2.33
CA LYS A 212 -48.95 -4.84 3.65
C LYS A 212 -48.26 -6.18 3.88
N ILE A 213 -48.91 -7.29 3.48
CA ILE A 213 -48.33 -8.63 3.60
C ILE A 213 -47.14 -8.77 2.66
N LYS A 214 -47.23 -8.29 1.41
CA LYS A 214 -46.08 -8.23 0.48
C LYS A 214 -44.90 -7.50 1.12
N SER A 215 -45.12 -6.31 1.67
CA SER A 215 -44.07 -5.54 2.35
C SER A 215 -43.44 -6.29 3.56
N ILE A 216 -44.24 -7.03 4.32
CA ILE A 216 -43.75 -7.86 5.43
C ILE A 216 -42.89 -9.01 4.91
N ILE A 217 -43.32 -9.70 3.85
CA ILE A 217 -42.57 -10.80 3.22
C ILE A 217 -41.22 -10.30 2.70
N GLU A 218 -41.19 -9.13 2.06
CA GLU A 218 -39.94 -8.51 1.59
C GLU A 218 -38.98 -8.19 2.74
N LYS A 219 -39.48 -7.58 3.82
CA LYS A 219 -38.68 -7.28 5.01
C LYS A 219 -38.16 -8.55 5.67
N MET A 220 -38.99 -9.58 5.78
CA MET A 220 -38.60 -10.88 6.34
C MET A 220 -37.52 -11.54 5.50
N THR A 221 -37.68 -11.54 4.17
CA THR A 221 -36.70 -12.08 3.22
C THR A 221 -35.37 -11.35 3.33
N SER A 222 -35.39 -10.01 3.37
CA SER A 222 -34.17 -9.20 3.55
C SER A 222 -33.48 -9.48 4.88
N LYS A 223 -34.24 -9.66 5.97
CA LYS A 223 -33.67 -9.99 7.27
C LYS A 223 -33.07 -11.39 7.30
N LEU A 224 -33.71 -12.37 6.66
CA LEU A 224 -33.14 -13.72 6.54
C LEU A 224 -31.84 -13.72 5.72
N GLN A 225 -31.74 -12.90 4.67
CA GLN A 225 -30.48 -12.73 3.92
C GLN A 225 -29.37 -12.11 4.78
N GLN A 226 -29.69 -11.09 5.59
CA GLN A 226 -28.73 -10.52 6.54
C GLN A 226 -28.25 -11.56 7.56
N VAL A 227 -29.13 -12.45 8.02
CA VAL A 227 -28.72 -13.56 8.90
C VAL A 227 -27.75 -14.49 8.17
N ASP A 228 -28.04 -14.86 6.92
CA ASP A 228 -27.15 -15.68 6.11
C ASP A 228 -25.74 -15.07 5.98
N GLU A 229 -25.64 -13.77 5.70
CA GLU A 229 -24.36 -13.06 5.60
C GLU A 229 -23.55 -13.09 6.91
N LEU A 230 -24.23 -13.09 8.05
CA LEU A 230 -23.58 -13.05 9.36
C LEU A 230 -23.10 -14.43 9.84
N ILE A 231 -23.83 -15.49 9.51
CA ILE A 231 -23.60 -16.80 10.14
C ILE A 231 -23.14 -17.90 9.16
N LEU A 232 -23.31 -17.70 7.86
CA LEU A 232 -22.88 -18.67 6.85
C LEU A 232 -21.49 -18.32 6.32
N TYR A 233 -20.60 -19.30 6.36
CA TYR A 233 -19.27 -19.21 5.78
C TYR A 233 -19.30 -19.80 4.36
N ASN A 234 -18.86 -19.02 3.37
CA ASN A 234 -18.85 -19.41 1.96
C ASN A 234 -20.20 -19.95 1.46
N ASN A 235 -21.32 -19.39 1.95
CA ASN A 235 -22.69 -19.79 1.59
C ASN A 235 -22.99 -21.29 1.85
N GLN A 236 -22.23 -21.93 2.75
CA GLN A 236 -22.53 -23.27 3.25
C GLN A 236 -23.64 -23.21 4.31
N ALA A 237 -24.30 -24.33 4.59
CA ALA A 237 -25.25 -24.39 5.71
C ALA A 237 -24.56 -24.06 7.04
N PHE A 238 -25.31 -23.58 8.04
CA PHE A 238 -24.73 -23.08 9.29
C PHE A 238 -23.82 -24.10 10.00
N GLY A 239 -24.24 -25.36 10.10
CA GLY A 239 -23.41 -26.43 10.68
C GLY A 239 -22.13 -26.68 9.88
N GLN A 240 -22.21 -26.69 8.55
CA GLN A 240 -21.01 -26.82 7.70
C GLN A 240 -20.08 -25.62 7.82
N SER A 241 -20.63 -24.42 8.00
CA SER A 241 -19.88 -23.19 8.23
C SER A 241 -19.06 -23.27 9.50
N ILE A 242 -19.69 -23.67 10.62
CA ILE A 242 -19.01 -23.90 11.90
C ILE A 242 -17.97 -25.01 11.77
N ALA A 243 -18.29 -26.12 11.10
CA ALA A 243 -17.36 -27.24 10.91
C ALA A 243 -16.09 -26.80 10.15
N THR A 244 -16.25 -26.02 9.08
CA THR A 244 -15.14 -25.50 8.27
C THR A 244 -14.27 -24.54 9.07
N LEU A 245 -14.88 -23.59 9.79
CA LEU A 245 -14.16 -22.62 10.62
C LEU A 245 -13.44 -23.29 11.79
N LEU A 246 -14.08 -24.27 12.45
CA LEU A 246 -13.48 -25.02 13.54
C LEU A 246 -12.25 -25.81 13.06
N LYS A 247 -12.36 -26.50 11.92
CA LYS A 247 -11.22 -27.19 11.30
C LYS A 247 -10.10 -26.22 10.90
N ALA A 248 -10.43 -25.03 10.42
CA ALA A 248 -9.43 -24.01 10.10
C ALA A 248 -8.72 -23.52 11.37
N SER A 249 -9.46 -23.26 12.44
CA SER A 249 -8.90 -22.85 13.74
C SER A 249 -8.01 -23.94 14.35
N GLN A 250 -8.43 -25.21 14.33
CA GLN A 250 -7.62 -26.33 14.79
C GLN A 250 -6.32 -26.48 13.99
N ARG A 251 -6.36 -26.32 12.67
CA ARG A 251 -5.15 -26.34 11.83
C ARG A 251 -4.21 -25.18 12.16
N ALA A 252 -4.76 -23.98 12.40
CA ALA A 252 -3.96 -22.83 12.81
C ALA A 252 -3.32 -23.05 14.19
N ASP A 253 -4.05 -23.62 15.16
CA ASP A 253 -3.54 -23.96 16.49
C ASP A 253 -2.37 -24.96 16.40
N VAL A 254 -2.54 -26.04 15.62
CA VAL A 254 -1.47 -27.02 15.36
C VAL A 254 -0.28 -26.36 14.68
N PHE A 255 -0.50 -25.52 13.67
CA PHE A 255 0.57 -24.82 12.98
C PHE A 255 1.37 -23.92 13.94
N ILE A 256 0.70 -23.10 14.76
CA ILE A 256 1.36 -22.22 15.73
C ILE A 256 2.19 -23.03 16.73
N LYS A 257 1.62 -24.11 17.28
CA LYS A 257 2.30 -24.96 18.28
C LYS A 257 3.49 -25.74 17.73
N THR A 258 3.39 -26.23 16.49
CA THR A 258 4.38 -27.15 15.92
C THR A 258 5.40 -26.46 15.02
N GLN A 259 4.95 -25.51 14.21
CA GLN A 259 5.75 -24.86 13.17
C GLN A 259 5.95 -23.37 13.43
N GLY A 260 5.23 -22.75 14.38
CA GLY A 260 5.28 -21.29 14.58
C GLY A 260 6.67 -20.76 14.90
N LYS A 261 7.43 -21.46 15.76
CA LYS A 261 8.81 -21.07 16.12
C LYS A 261 9.76 -21.16 14.92
N GLU A 262 9.72 -22.27 14.19
CA GLU A 262 10.55 -22.47 13.01
C GLU A 262 10.17 -21.47 11.90
N TYR A 263 8.87 -21.24 11.70
CA TYR A 263 8.36 -20.29 10.71
C TYR A 263 8.79 -18.85 11.00
N ILE A 264 8.69 -18.38 12.25
CA ILE A 264 9.12 -17.02 12.63
C ILE A 264 10.63 -16.86 12.48
N ASN A 265 11.41 -17.84 12.96
CA ASN A 265 12.87 -17.78 12.86
C ASN A 265 13.33 -17.85 11.40
N GLY A 266 12.75 -18.74 10.59
CA GLY A 266 13.07 -18.82 9.16
C GLY A 266 12.65 -17.56 8.39
N LEU A 267 11.53 -16.92 8.75
CA LEU A 267 11.15 -15.64 8.17
C LEU A 267 12.15 -14.54 8.55
N GLY A 268 12.57 -14.50 9.81
CA GLY A 268 13.54 -13.55 10.29
C GLY A 268 14.92 -13.74 9.64
N GLU A 269 15.39 -14.97 9.51
CA GLU A 269 16.63 -15.33 8.81
C GLU A 269 16.59 -14.89 7.35
N ASN A 270 15.55 -15.27 6.60
CA ASN A 270 15.39 -14.88 5.21
C ASN A 270 15.35 -13.35 5.03
N LEU A 271 14.70 -12.62 5.96
CA LEU A 271 14.65 -11.16 5.91
C LEU A 271 16.03 -10.55 6.21
N THR A 272 16.73 -11.03 7.23
CA THR A 272 18.07 -10.57 7.59
C THR A 272 19.06 -10.82 6.45
N ASP A 273 19.03 -12.02 5.86
CA ASP A 273 19.88 -12.38 4.72
C ASP A 273 19.58 -11.53 3.49
N PHE A 274 18.30 -11.29 3.21
CA PHE A 274 17.91 -10.40 2.12
C PHE A 274 18.44 -8.98 2.32
N LEU A 275 18.27 -8.41 3.52
CA LEU A 275 18.75 -7.07 3.84
C LEU A 275 20.27 -6.99 3.78
N ALA A 276 20.98 -7.97 4.33
CA ALA A 276 22.44 -8.06 4.27
C ALA A 276 22.94 -8.06 2.82
N ASN A 277 22.32 -8.87 1.96
CA ASN A 277 22.66 -8.92 0.54
C ASN A 277 22.38 -7.59 -0.19
N GLN A 278 21.28 -6.90 0.14
CA GLN A 278 20.99 -5.56 -0.43
C GLN A 278 22.01 -4.52 0.01
N ILE A 279 22.40 -4.52 1.29
CA ILE A 279 23.43 -3.60 1.82
C ILE A 279 24.77 -3.88 1.14
N GLU A 280 25.18 -5.15 1.04
CA GLU A 280 26.42 -5.52 0.39
C GLU A 280 26.41 -5.13 -1.10
N THR A 281 25.33 -5.41 -1.81
CA THR A 281 25.17 -5.02 -3.22
C THR A 281 25.27 -3.51 -3.41
N TYR A 282 24.64 -2.74 -2.51
CA TYR A 282 24.75 -1.28 -2.52
C TYR A 282 26.17 -0.82 -2.24
N ALA A 283 26.83 -1.37 -1.21
CA ALA A 283 28.22 -1.05 -0.87
C ALA A 283 29.16 -1.35 -2.05
N ARG A 284 29.02 -2.51 -2.71
CA ARG A 284 29.78 -2.86 -3.93
C ARG A 284 29.55 -1.84 -5.05
N ARG A 285 28.30 -1.41 -5.26
CA ARG A 285 27.99 -0.37 -6.25
C ARG A 285 28.66 0.95 -5.89
N VAL A 286 28.61 1.38 -4.62
CA VAL A 286 29.28 2.60 -4.15
C VAL A 286 30.79 2.51 -4.37
N VAL A 287 31.41 1.37 -4.05
CA VAL A 287 32.85 1.14 -4.30
C VAL A 287 33.16 1.19 -5.80
N GLN A 288 32.34 0.56 -6.64
CA GLN A 288 32.53 0.54 -8.09
C GLN A 288 32.37 1.94 -8.69
N GLU A 289 31.32 2.66 -8.36
CA GLU A 289 31.07 4.02 -8.83
C GLU A 289 32.11 4.99 -8.27
N GLY A 290 32.49 4.85 -7.00
CA GLY A 290 33.55 5.61 -6.34
C GLY A 290 34.89 5.48 -7.06
N ASN A 291 35.30 4.25 -7.36
CA ASN A 291 36.58 4.00 -8.02
C ASN A 291 36.59 4.37 -9.51
N ASN A 292 35.45 4.27 -10.21
CA ASN A 292 35.43 4.34 -11.67
C ASN A 292 34.75 5.60 -12.22
N HIS A 293 33.87 6.28 -11.50
CA HIS A 293 33.05 7.37 -12.05
C HIS A 293 32.99 8.62 -11.19
N VAL A 294 33.17 8.51 -9.87
CA VAL A 294 33.14 9.65 -8.94
C VAL A 294 34.55 10.15 -8.67
N GLY A 295 34.76 11.46 -8.78
CA GLY A 295 36.05 12.09 -8.48
C GLY A 295 37.16 11.72 -9.48
N ARG A 296 36.80 11.48 -10.75
CA ARG A 296 37.77 11.35 -11.84
C ARG A 296 38.63 12.59 -11.96
N CYS A 297 39.91 12.40 -12.20
CA CYS A 297 40.85 13.51 -12.33
C CYS A 297 40.88 14.16 -13.72
N GLN A 298 40.16 13.60 -14.70
CA GLN A 298 39.97 14.24 -16.01
C GLN A 298 38.59 14.00 -16.66
N PRO A 299 38.14 14.93 -17.53
CA PRO A 299 38.39 16.37 -17.45
C PRO A 299 37.35 17.03 -16.55
N LEU A 300 37.83 17.81 -15.59
CA LEU A 300 37.06 18.85 -14.89
C LEU A 300 36.71 20.00 -15.86
#